data_AF-A0A6A5AVL2-F1
#
_entry.id   AF-A0A6A5AVL2-F1
#
_cell.length_a   1.000
_cell.length_b   1.000
_cell.length_c   1.000
_cell.angle_alpha   90.00
_cell.angle_beta   90.00
_cell.angle_gamma   90.00
#
_symmetry.space_group_name_H-M   'P 1'
#
loop_
_entity.id
_entity.type
_entity.pdbx_description
1 polymer ?
#
loop_
_entity_poly.entity_id
_entity_poly.type
_entity_poly.pdbx_seq_one_letter_code
_entity_poly.pdbx_strand_id
1 'polypeptide(L)'
;QELALDVIVAPHVLDLINEIRHRAIAQYFNPYLSVDLKVMAVAFNTSVAAMEAELTELIVANKLQARIDSHHEVLHAFQPDHRAATFQKAVDMGRQYAADTKALVLRMSLVKHNIVVVNPTSANDRHSRHNHHHPPHQDD
;
A
#
# COMPACT_ATOMS: atom_id res chain seq x y z
N GLN A 1 -7.22 -36.30 -10.58
CA GLN A 1 -8.48 -36.38 -11.34
C GLN A 1 -9.70 -36.48 -10.43
N GLU A 2 -9.63 -37.12 -9.27
CA GLU A 2 -10.77 -37.24 -8.34
C GLU A 2 -11.33 -35.89 -7.82
N LEU A 3 -10.46 -34.94 -7.49
CA LEU A 3 -10.86 -33.61 -6.97
C LEU A 3 -11.68 -32.76 -7.96
N ALA A 4 -11.59 -33.04 -9.25
CA ALA A 4 -12.33 -32.30 -10.30
C ALA A 4 -13.75 -32.83 -10.51
N LEU A 5 -14.14 -33.92 -9.85
CA LEU A 5 -15.46 -34.53 -9.95
C LEU A 5 -16.43 -34.03 -8.88
N ASP A 6 -15.92 -33.34 -7.86
CA ASP A 6 -16.72 -32.75 -6.80
C ASP A 6 -17.28 -31.38 -7.24
N VAL A 7 -18.59 -31.22 -7.22
CA VAL A 7 -19.30 -30.01 -7.69
C VAL A 7 -18.87 -28.75 -6.92
N ILE A 8 -18.54 -28.87 -5.63
CA ILE A 8 -18.20 -27.74 -4.77
C ILE A 8 -16.72 -27.41 -4.86
N VAL A 9 -15.86 -28.43 -4.88
CA VAL A 9 -14.41 -28.22 -4.85
C VAL A 9 -13.86 -27.93 -6.25
N ALA A 10 -14.42 -28.54 -7.30
CA ALA A 10 -13.90 -28.44 -8.68
C ALA A 10 -13.62 -27.01 -9.16
N PRO A 11 -14.48 -25.99 -8.92
CA PRO A 11 -14.20 -24.61 -9.34
C PRO A 11 -12.96 -24.01 -8.68
N HIS A 12 -12.56 -24.50 -7.50
CA HIS A 12 -11.48 -23.96 -6.70
C HIS A 12 -10.19 -24.79 -6.75
N VAL A 13 -10.20 -25.97 -7.39
CA VAL A 13 -9.06 -26.89 -7.40
C VAL A 13 -7.79 -26.24 -7.96
N LEU A 14 -7.92 -25.50 -9.07
CA LEU A 14 -6.76 -24.87 -9.71
C LEU A 14 -6.13 -23.81 -8.81
N ASP A 15 -6.95 -22.92 -8.23
CA ASP A 15 -6.48 -21.87 -7.33
C ASP A 15 -5.80 -22.46 -6.09
N LEU A 16 -6.40 -23.50 -5.51
CA LEU A 16 -5.84 -24.20 -4.36
C LEU A 16 -4.50 -24.86 -4.69
N ILE A 17 -4.39 -25.56 -5.82
CA ILE A 17 -3.14 -26.19 -6.26
C ILE A 17 -2.06 -25.14 -6.47
N ASN A 18 -2.39 -24.02 -7.12
CA ASN A 18 -1.45 -22.93 -7.34
C ASN A 18 -0.97 -22.33 -6.02
N GLU A 19 -1.86 -22.04 -5.08
CA GLU A 19 -1.48 -21.49 -3.77
C GLU A 19 -0.73 -22.48 -2.87
N ILE A 20 -0.98 -23.79 -3.00
CA ILE A 20 -0.18 -24.83 -2.33
C ILE A 20 1.23 -24.84 -2.93
N ARG A 21 1.34 -24.84 -4.26
CA ARG A 21 2.62 -24.85 -4.98
C ARG A 21 3.45 -23.61 -4.68
N HIS A 22 2.85 -22.43 -4.73
CA HIS A 22 3.49 -21.15 -4.38
C HIS A 22 4.04 -21.16 -2.95
N ARG A 23 3.27 -21.68 -1.99
CA ARG A 23 3.73 -21.82 -0.60
C ARG A 23 4.86 -22.83 -0.46
N ALA A 24 4.79 -23.95 -1.17
CA ALA A 24 5.86 -24.96 -1.17
C ALA A 24 7.18 -24.40 -1.72
N ILE A 25 7.13 -23.60 -2.80
CA ILE A 25 8.30 -22.90 -3.37
C ILE A 25 8.93 -21.97 -2.33
N ALA A 26 8.13 -21.11 -1.69
CA ALA A 26 8.64 -20.20 -0.67
C ALA A 26 9.24 -20.94 0.53
N GLN A 27 8.58 -22.01 1.00
CA GLN A 27 9.08 -22.83 2.11
C GLN A 27 10.38 -23.56 1.78
N TYR A 28 10.48 -24.10 0.56
CA TYR A 28 11.69 -24.75 0.06
C TYR A 28 12.87 -23.77 0.05
N PHE A 29 12.64 -22.51 -0.34
CA PHE A 29 13.69 -21.51 -0.45
C PHE A 29 14.09 -20.85 0.89
N ASN A 30 13.17 -20.71 1.84
CA ASN A 30 13.36 -19.95 3.08
C ASN A 30 14.64 -20.25 3.88
N PRO A 31 15.14 -21.51 3.99
CA PRO A 31 16.36 -21.78 4.76
C PRO A 31 17.67 -21.46 4.01
N TYR A 32 17.61 -21.02 2.74
CA TYR A 32 18.78 -20.85 1.89
C TYR A 32 19.03 -19.39 1.52
N LEU A 33 20.30 -18.97 1.47
CA LEU A 33 20.70 -17.68 0.92
C LEU A 33 20.74 -17.69 -0.62
N SER A 34 20.99 -18.85 -1.20
CA SER A 34 21.00 -19.05 -2.64
C SER A 34 20.67 -20.49 -3.00
N VAL A 35 20.02 -20.69 -4.14
CA VAL A 35 19.64 -22.02 -4.66
C VAL A 35 19.89 -22.09 -6.16
N ASP A 36 20.46 -23.21 -6.62
CA ASP A 36 20.61 -23.53 -8.04
C ASP A 36 19.23 -23.88 -8.65
N LEU A 37 18.87 -23.18 -9.74
CA LEU A 37 17.56 -23.33 -10.38
C LEU A 37 17.36 -24.70 -11.03
N LYS A 38 18.42 -25.41 -11.43
CA LYS A 38 18.33 -26.79 -11.95
C LYS A 38 17.91 -27.75 -10.85
N VAL A 39 18.53 -27.63 -9.68
CA VAL A 39 18.18 -28.45 -8.51
C VAL A 39 16.75 -28.18 -8.08
N MET A 40 16.35 -26.90 -8.06
CA MET A 40 14.99 -26.50 -7.73
C MET A 40 13.97 -26.99 -8.77
N ALA A 41 14.26 -26.86 -10.06
CA ALA A 41 13.40 -27.35 -11.13
C ALA A 41 13.16 -28.86 -11.04
N VAL A 42 14.22 -29.63 -10.75
CA VAL A 42 14.11 -31.07 -10.49
C VAL A 42 13.24 -31.35 -9.26
N ALA A 43 13.45 -30.64 -8.15
CA ALA A 43 12.68 -30.83 -6.92
C ALA A 43 11.17 -30.56 -7.10
N PHE A 44 10.80 -29.64 -8.00
CA PHE A 44 9.42 -29.26 -8.29
C PHE A 44 8.84 -29.91 -9.55
N ASN A 45 9.56 -30.88 -10.14
CA ASN A 45 9.17 -31.60 -11.34
C ASN A 45 8.79 -30.69 -12.52
N THR A 46 9.64 -29.70 -12.80
CA THR A 46 9.44 -28.75 -13.91
C THR A 46 10.75 -28.47 -14.65
N SER A 47 10.68 -27.69 -15.72
CA SER A 47 11.87 -27.21 -16.43
C SER A 47 12.43 -25.96 -15.75
N VAL A 48 13.72 -25.66 -15.98
CA VAL A 48 14.34 -24.42 -15.46
C VAL A 48 13.58 -23.18 -15.94
N ALA A 49 13.23 -23.11 -17.23
CA ALA A 49 12.48 -22.00 -17.78
C ALA A 49 11.09 -21.81 -17.14
N ALA A 50 10.38 -22.91 -16.85
CA ALA A 50 9.09 -22.83 -16.16
C ALA A 50 9.25 -22.45 -14.68
N MET A 51 10.29 -22.96 -14.01
CA MET A 51 10.64 -22.55 -12.64
C MET A 51 10.97 -21.05 -12.58
N GLU A 52 11.75 -20.52 -13.52
CA GLU A 52 12.04 -19.08 -13.61
C GLU A 52 10.77 -18.24 -13.80
N ALA A 53 9.84 -18.69 -14.65
CA ALA A 53 8.58 -17.99 -14.87
C ALA A 53 7.72 -17.95 -13.59
N GLU A 54 7.58 -19.09 -12.89
CA GLU A 54 6.86 -19.17 -11.61
C GLU A 54 7.52 -18.31 -10.52
N LEU A 55 8.85 -18.35 -10.41
CA LEU A 55 9.60 -17.52 -9.47
C LEU A 55 9.43 -16.04 -9.77
N THR A 56 9.43 -15.65 -11.05
CA THR A 56 9.21 -14.27 -11.48
C THR A 56 7.83 -13.79 -11.06
N GLU A 57 6.79 -14.61 -11.25
CA GLU A 57 5.43 -14.30 -10.79
C GLU A 57 5.40 -14.05 -9.27
N LEU A 58 6.02 -14.93 -8.50
CA LEU A 58 6.08 -14.82 -7.03
C LEU A 58 6.86 -13.59 -6.56
N ILE A 59 7.95 -13.23 -7.23
CA ILE A 59 8.77 -12.06 -6.90
C ILE A 59 7.99 -10.78 -7.22
N VAL A 60 7.38 -10.68 -8.41
CA VAL A 60 6.59 -9.52 -8.82
C VAL A 60 5.36 -9.33 -7.91
N ALA A 61 4.72 -10.42 -7.49
CA ALA A 61 3.62 -10.39 -6.54
C ALA A 61 4.05 -10.10 -5.09
N ASN A 62 5.34 -9.87 -4.81
CA ASN A 62 5.92 -9.72 -3.48
C ASN A 62 5.65 -10.92 -2.53
N LYS A 63 5.39 -12.11 -3.09
CA LYS A 63 5.22 -13.35 -2.32
C LYS A 63 6.55 -14.04 -2.01
N LEU A 64 7.62 -13.69 -2.73
CA LEU A 64 8.97 -14.23 -2.56
C LEU A 64 10.01 -13.11 -2.62
N GLN A 65 10.76 -12.91 -1.53
CA GLN A 65 11.84 -11.91 -1.48
C GLN A 65 13.15 -12.53 -2.01
N ALA A 66 13.30 -12.53 -3.33
CA ALA A 66 14.46 -13.11 -4.00
C ALA A 66 14.83 -12.35 -5.29
N ARG A 67 16.00 -12.65 -5.84
CA ARG A 67 16.50 -12.15 -7.13
C ARG A 67 16.99 -13.31 -7.97
N ILE A 68 16.62 -13.32 -9.25
CA ILE A 68 17.05 -14.33 -10.21
C ILE A 68 18.32 -13.83 -10.92
N ASP A 69 19.39 -14.63 -10.89
CA ASP A 69 20.52 -14.53 -11.79
C ASP A 69 20.35 -15.56 -12.90
N SER A 70 19.83 -15.13 -14.05
CA SER A 70 19.57 -16.02 -15.19
C SER A 70 20.84 -16.44 -15.94
N HIS A 71 21.96 -15.73 -15.76
CA HIS A 71 23.22 -16.10 -16.39
C HIS A 71 23.84 -17.31 -15.68
N HIS A 72 23.80 -17.32 -14.35
CA HIS A 72 24.29 -18.44 -13.54
C HIS A 72 23.21 -19.45 -13.15
N GLU A 73 21.94 -19.16 -13.47
CA GLU A 73 20.77 -19.94 -13.10
C GLU A 73 20.68 -20.15 -11.58
N VAL A 74 20.84 -19.07 -10.82
CA VAL A 74 20.82 -19.07 -9.34
C VAL A 74 19.76 -18.09 -8.82
N LEU A 75 18.98 -18.54 -7.83
CA LEU A 75 18.06 -17.71 -7.06
C LEU A 75 18.77 -17.22 -5.79
N HIS A 76 18.84 -15.92 -5.56
CA HIS A 76 19.45 -15.31 -4.37
C HIS A 76 18.40 -14.70 -3.45
N ALA A 77 18.57 -14.86 -2.15
CA ALA A 77 17.69 -14.26 -1.16
C ALA A 77 17.88 -12.73 -1.18
N PHE A 78 16.77 -11.99 -1.22
CA PHE A 78 16.80 -10.55 -1.13
C PHE A 78 16.40 -10.13 0.28
N GLN A 79 17.33 -9.53 1.02
CA GLN A 79 17.03 -8.93 2.31
C GLN A 79 17.08 -7.41 2.17
N PRO A 80 15.93 -6.70 2.31
CA PRO A 80 15.92 -5.26 2.32
C PRO A 80 16.75 -4.72 3.48
N ASP A 81 17.53 -3.66 3.24
CA ASP A 81 18.21 -2.95 4.32
C ASP A 81 17.17 -2.17 5.14
N HIS A 82 16.70 -2.79 6.23
CA HIS A 82 15.73 -2.18 7.12
C HIS A 82 16.24 -0.86 7.73
N ARG A 83 17.56 -0.75 7.96
CA ARG A 83 18.15 0.46 8.52
C ARG A 83 18.04 1.61 7.52
N ALA A 84 18.42 1.38 6.26
CA ALA A 84 18.25 2.36 5.20
C ALA A 84 16.78 2.78 5.03
N ALA A 85 15.85 1.82 5.06
CA ALA A 85 14.42 2.10 4.96
C ALA A 85 13.92 2.99 6.11
N THR A 86 14.34 2.72 7.35
CA THR A 86 13.98 3.53 8.52
C THR A 86 14.53 4.95 8.43
N PHE A 87 15.79 5.10 8.01
CA PHE A 87 16.37 6.43 7.81
C PHE A 87 15.64 7.23 6.75
N GLN A 88 15.34 6.61 5.61
CA GLN A 88 14.60 7.27 4.54
C GLN A 88 13.23 7.75 5.03
N LYS A 89 12.49 6.88 5.73
CA LYS A 89 11.19 7.23 6.31
C LYS A 89 11.27 8.40 7.30
N ALA A 90 12.32 8.44 8.15
CA ALA A 90 12.51 9.55 9.07
C ALA A 90 12.80 10.88 8.36
N VAL A 91 13.59 10.85 7.29
CA VAL A 91 13.87 12.03 6.45
C VAL A 91 12.59 12.53 5.78
N ASP A 92 11.80 11.63 5.20
CA ASP A 92 10.55 11.99 4.51
C ASP A 92 9.53 12.59 5.47
N MET A 93 9.38 12.01 6.66
CA MET A 93 8.55 12.54 7.73
C MET A 93 9.01 13.96 8.16
N GLY A 94 10.31 14.18 8.30
CA GLY A 94 10.86 15.50 8.63
C GLY A 94 10.58 16.56 7.56
N ARG A 95 10.68 16.18 6.28
CA ARG A 95 10.34 17.07 5.15
C ARG A 95 8.87 17.45 5.15
N GLN A 96 7.99 16.47 5.34
CA GLN A 96 6.54 16.69 5.42
C GLN A 96 6.19 17.63 6.58
N TYR A 97 6.74 17.36 7.76
CA TYR A 97 6.51 18.19 8.95
C TYR A 97 6.94 19.65 8.75
N ALA A 98 8.09 19.87 8.09
CA ALA A 98 8.57 21.21 7.78
C ALA A 98 7.66 21.94 6.79
N ALA A 99 7.13 21.24 5.78
CA ALA A 99 6.17 21.80 4.83
C ALA A 99 4.86 22.18 5.51
N ASP A 100 4.31 21.30 6.33
CA ASP A 100 3.06 21.50 7.06
C ASP A 100 3.17 22.68 8.05
N THR A 101 4.30 22.77 8.76
CA THR A 101 4.55 23.87 9.69
C THR A 101 4.62 25.22 8.96
N LYS A 102 5.29 25.28 7.81
CA LYS A 102 5.34 26.51 6.98
C LYS A 102 3.94 26.91 6.49
N ALA A 103 3.15 25.95 6.02
CA ALA A 103 1.78 26.19 5.60
C ALA A 103 0.91 26.71 6.76
N LEU A 104 1.08 26.16 7.96
CA LEU A 104 0.37 26.59 9.15
C LEU A 104 0.75 28.02 9.58
N VAL A 105 2.05 28.33 9.62
CA VAL A 105 2.53 29.69 9.94
C VAL A 105 2.01 30.71 8.92
N LEU A 106 2.04 30.37 7.63
CA LEU A 106 1.46 31.23 6.59
C LEU A 106 -0.04 31.45 6.81
N ARG A 107 -0.79 30.38 7.09
CA ARG A 107 -2.23 30.47 7.40
C ARG A 107 -2.50 31.37 8.60
N MET A 108 -1.72 31.25 9.68
CA MET A 108 -1.83 32.14 10.85
C MET A 108 -1.58 33.60 10.48
N SER A 109 -0.60 33.87 9.62
CA SER A 109 -0.32 35.22 9.13
C SER A 109 -1.49 35.79 8.31
N LEU A 110 -2.06 35.01 7.39
CA LEU A 110 -3.21 35.44 6.57
C LEU A 110 -4.43 35.76 7.45
N VAL A 111 -4.74 34.91 8.43
CA VAL A 111 -5.82 35.14 9.40
C VAL A 111 -5.57 36.41 10.21
N LYS A 112 -4.33 36.63 10.69
CA LYS A 112 -3.96 37.84 11.44
C LYS A 112 -4.18 39.12 10.64
N HIS A 113 -3.98 39.08 9.32
CA HIS A 113 -4.17 40.22 8.43
C HIS A 113 -5.58 40.27 7.79
N ASN A 114 -6.55 39.50 8.31
CA ASN A 114 -7.93 39.39 7.79
C ASN A 114 -8.02 39.02 6.29
N ILE A 115 -7.02 38.32 5.77
CA ILE A 115 -7.06 37.74 4.42
C ILE A 115 -7.72 36.38 4.53
N VAL A 116 -9.06 36.37 4.56
CA VAL A 116 -9.89 35.17 4.67
C VAL A 116 -10.91 35.13 3.54
N VAL A 117 -11.07 33.95 2.93
CA VAL A 117 -12.13 33.74 1.93
C VAL A 117 -13.45 33.59 2.67
N VAL A 118 -14.33 34.57 2.53
CA VAL A 118 -15.71 34.48 3.01
C VAL A 118 -16.55 33.83 1.94
N ASN A 119 -17.24 32.74 2.28
CA ASN A 119 -18.15 32.08 1.36
C ASN A 119 -19.40 32.97 1.16
N PRO A 120 -19.70 33.44 -0.05
CA PRO A 120 -20.76 34.44 -0.27
C PRO A 120 -22.17 33.95 0.10
N THR A 121 -22.39 32.63 0.19
CA THR A 121 -23.65 32.04 0.64
C THR A 121 -23.96 32.27 2.11
N SER A 122 -22.99 32.61 2.96
CA SER A 122 -23.21 32.91 4.39
C SER A 122 -23.41 34.42 4.69
N ALA A 123 -23.24 35.30 3.71
CA ALA A 123 -23.39 36.74 3.88
C ALA A 123 -24.85 37.22 3.81
N ASN A 124 -25.74 36.43 3.20
CA ASN A 124 -27.14 36.83 2.98
C ASN A 124 -28.05 36.63 4.21
N ASP A 125 -27.58 35.95 5.26
CA ASP A 125 -28.39 35.61 6.43
C ASP A 125 -28.32 36.65 7.57
N ARG A 126 -27.54 37.73 7.39
CA ARG A 126 -27.36 38.79 8.40
C ARG A 126 -28.23 40.03 8.20
N HIS A 127 -28.93 40.15 7.06
CA HIS A 127 -29.80 41.31 6.79
C HIS A 127 -31.28 41.12 7.20
N SER A 128 -31.68 39.94 7.69
CA SER A 128 -33.07 39.66 8.06
C SER A 128 -33.40 39.78 9.56
N ARG A 129 -32.47 40.28 10.40
CA ARG A 129 -32.66 40.40 11.88
C ARG A 129 -32.76 41.84 12.41
N HIS A 130 -33.13 42.81 11.56
CA HIS A 130 -33.46 44.17 11.99
C HIS A 130 -34.79 44.62 11.36
N ASN A 131 -35.89 44.10 11.90
CA ASN A 131 -37.15 44.82 11.97
C ASN A 131 -38.11 44.00 12.83
N HIS A 132 -38.20 44.31 14.11
CA HIS A 132 -39.43 44.24 14.92
C HIS A 132 -39.24 45.20 16.09
N HIS A 133 -39.46 46.48 15.79
CA HIS A 133 -39.65 47.53 16.78
C HIS A 133 -41.09 47.41 17.27
N HIS A 134 -41.29 46.87 18.48
CA HIS A 134 -42.57 46.89 19.17
C HIS A 134 -42.63 48.18 20.01
N PRO A 135 -43.71 48.98 19.92
CA PRO A 135 -43.80 50.24 20.66
C PRO A 135 -44.02 49.98 22.16
N PRO A 136 -43.68 50.94 23.03
CA PRO A 136 -43.93 50.80 24.46
C PRO A 136 -45.42 51.07 24.74
N HIS A 137 -46.10 50.11 25.36
CA HIS A 137 -47.35 50.37 26.06
C HIS A 137 -47.03 50.82 27.49
N GLN A 138 -47.40 52.07 27.80
CA GLN A 138 -47.50 52.61 29.15
C GLN A 138 -48.95 52.43 29.67
N ASP A 139 -49.06 52.51 31.00
CA ASP A 139 -50.27 52.63 31.86
C ASP A 139 -50.97 51.28 32.16
N ASP A 140 -51.19 50.83 33.41
CA ASP A 140 -51.18 51.40 34.78
C ASP A 140 -50.55 50.40 35.80
#